data_AF-A0A5J4FZS1-F1
#
_entry.id   AF-A0A5J4FZS1-F1
#
_cell.length_a   1.000
_cell.length_b   1.000
_cell.length_c   1.000
_cell.angle_alpha   90.00
_cell.angle_beta   90.00
_cell.angle_gamma   90.00
#
_symmetry.space_group_name_H-M   'P 1'
#
loop_
_entity.id
_entity.type
_entity.pdbx_description
1 polymer ?
#
loop_
_entity_poly.entity_id
_entity_poly.type
_entity_poly.pdbx_seq_one_letter_code
_entity_poly.pdbx_strand_id
1 'polypeptide(L)'
;MKTIITCIFAIIITTTIIGQNDCSTFYPFKEGTKTEITTYDKKNKVAAKVTYVVSSVSNNNLKSVAAMQSTIKGADGNEISQTTYNVTCSNDGIEIDFNSMFSPQLAMQFKDMETDVSGTNIILPNNLTVGQTLPEATMNARINMSGITMNMDVKMTNRKVVAQESITTPAGTFDCYVLEYTSELKMGMSKKGSAKQWIAKGVGMVKQEDYNKRGKVTSSSLLTSFTK
;
A
#
# COMPACT_ATOMS: atom_id res chain seq x y z
N MET A 1 10.91 -4.94 -76.66
CA MET A 1 11.74 -3.86 -76.09
C MET A 1 10.80 -2.91 -75.37
N LYS A 2 10.82 -2.59 -74.08
CA LYS A 2 11.76 -2.78 -72.97
C LYS A 2 10.93 -2.86 -71.67
N THR A 3 11.42 -3.69 -70.76
CA THR A 3 11.12 -3.82 -69.32
C THR A 3 11.00 -2.49 -68.57
N ILE A 4 10.02 -2.37 -67.66
CA ILE A 4 10.17 -1.70 -66.36
C ILE A 4 9.32 -2.44 -65.31
N ILE A 5 10.00 -3.21 -64.46
CA ILE A 5 9.47 -3.82 -63.24
C ILE A 5 9.78 -2.84 -62.12
N THR A 6 8.76 -2.22 -61.53
CA THR A 6 8.93 -1.37 -60.34
C THR A 6 8.50 -2.17 -59.11
N CYS A 7 9.45 -2.85 -58.47
CA CYS A 7 9.27 -3.46 -57.16
C CYS A 7 9.10 -2.37 -56.09
N ILE A 8 7.87 -2.14 -55.64
CA ILE A 8 7.60 -1.40 -54.40
C ILE A 8 7.85 -2.34 -53.23
N PHE A 9 8.98 -2.13 -52.55
CA PHE A 9 9.34 -2.81 -51.31
C PHE A 9 8.64 -2.06 -50.15
N ALA A 10 7.50 -2.58 -49.70
CA ALA A 10 6.81 -2.06 -48.52
C ALA A 10 7.60 -2.47 -47.26
N ILE A 11 8.38 -1.54 -46.72
CA ILE A 11 9.02 -1.67 -45.41
C ILE A 11 7.92 -1.61 -44.34
N ILE A 12 7.55 -2.77 -43.80
CA ILE A 12 6.73 -2.89 -42.59
C ILE A 12 7.64 -2.62 -41.40
N ILE A 13 7.60 -1.39 -40.88
CA ILE A 13 8.22 -1.06 -39.59
C ILE A 13 7.29 -1.65 -38.52
N THR A 14 7.61 -2.84 -38.04
CA THR A 14 7.02 -3.36 -36.79
C THR A 14 7.61 -2.56 -35.64
N THR A 15 6.96 -1.47 -35.25
CA THR A 15 7.23 -0.87 -33.95
C THR A 15 6.81 -1.90 -32.90
N THR A 16 7.80 -2.50 -32.24
CA THR A 16 7.55 -3.24 -31.00
C THR A 16 7.02 -2.21 -30.01
N ILE A 17 5.71 -2.22 -29.80
CA ILE A 17 5.08 -1.53 -28.69
C ILE A 17 5.66 -2.21 -27.45
N ILE A 18 6.65 -1.59 -26.82
CA ILE A 18 7.05 -1.98 -25.47
C ILE A 18 5.86 -1.58 -24.60
N GLY A 19 4.98 -2.55 -24.33
CA GLY A 19 3.93 -2.37 -23.35
C GLY A 19 4.59 -1.92 -22.05
N GLN A 20 4.08 -0.85 -21.45
CA GLN A 20 4.37 -0.58 -20.05
C GLN A 20 3.86 -1.80 -19.28
N ASN A 21 4.76 -2.73 -18.96
CA ASN A 21 4.44 -3.84 -18.08
C ASN A 21 4.19 -3.22 -16.71
N ASP A 22 2.91 -2.99 -16.39
CA ASP A 22 2.47 -2.68 -15.04
C ASP A 22 2.90 -3.88 -14.17
N CYS A 23 4.07 -3.76 -13.52
CA CYS A 23 4.62 -4.82 -12.68
C CYS A 23 3.61 -5.25 -11.61
N SER A 24 2.81 -4.30 -11.13
CA SER A 24 1.85 -4.48 -10.07
C SER A 24 0.43 -4.58 -10.63
N THR A 25 -0.27 -5.65 -10.26
CA THR A 25 -1.68 -5.86 -10.61
C THR A 25 -2.62 -5.00 -9.76
N PHE A 26 -2.26 -4.70 -8.51
CA PHE A 26 -3.16 -4.08 -7.55
C PHE A 26 -2.92 -2.59 -7.38
N TYR A 27 -1.68 -2.16 -7.19
CA TYR A 27 -1.38 -0.73 -7.01
C TYR A 27 -0.83 -0.13 -8.30
N PRO A 28 -1.22 1.09 -8.66
CA PRO A 28 -0.73 1.75 -9.85
C PRO A 28 0.73 2.17 -9.69
N PHE A 29 1.59 1.75 -10.61
CA PHE A 29 2.99 2.20 -10.73
C PHE A 29 3.09 3.16 -11.91
N LYS A 30 2.34 4.26 -11.84
CA LYS A 30 2.33 5.30 -12.87
C LYS A 30 2.55 6.67 -12.23
N GLU A 31 3.59 7.35 -12.66
CA GLU A 31 3.92 8.70 -12.20
C GLU A 31 2.73 9.65 -12.33
N GLY A 32 2.54 10.48 -11.30
CA GLY A 32 1.42 11.42 -11.21
C GLY A 32 0.11 10.80 -10.71
N THR A 33 0.02 9.46 -10.59
CA THR A 33 -1.16 8.84 -9.99
C THR A 33 -1.33 9.33 -8.55
N LYS A 34 -2.55 9.74 -8.22
CA LYS A 34 -2.93 10.33 -6.94
C LYS A 34 -4.14 9.61 -6.35
N THR A 35 -4.04 9.25 -5.07
CA THR A 35 -5.15 8.65 -4.32
C THR A 35 -5.38 9.42 -3.03
N GLU A 36 -6.62 9.62 -2.62
CA GLU A 36 -6.97 10.14 -1.29
C GLU A 36 -7.73 9.08 -0.49
N ILE A 37 -7.26 8.80 0.71
CA ILE A 37 -7.95 7.96 1.71
C ILE A 37 -8.44 8.85 2.83
N THR A 38 -9.74 8.87 3.09
CA THR A 38 -10.32 9.50 4.28
C THR A 38 -10.54 8.46 5.36
N THR A 39 -10.04 8.71 6.56
CA THR A 39 -10.21 7.87 7.75
C THR A 39 -11.23 8.49 8.70
N TYR A 40 -12.12 7.66 9.21
CA TYR A 40 -13.20 8.01 10.12
C TYR A 40 -13.00 7.30 11.47
N ASP A 41 -13.34 8.00 12.55
CA ASP A 41 -13.33 7.44 13.89
C ASP A 41 -14.54 6.53 14.14
N LYS A 42 -14.59 5.89 15.32
CA LYS A 42 -15.72 5.05 15.77
C LYS A 42 -17.09 5.76 15.83
N LYS A 43 -17.14 7.09 15.68
CA LYS A 43 -18.36 7.91 15.63
C LYS A 43 -18.67 8.38 14.20
N ASN A 44 -18.01 7.81 13.19
CA ASN A 44 -18.09 8.17 11.78
C ASN A 44 -17.71 9.65 11.50
N LYS A 45 -16.88 10.25 12.35
CA LYS A 45 -16.33 11.59 12.10
C LYS A 45 -14.98 11.47 11.41
N VAL A 46 -14.70 12.37 10.46
CA VAL A 46 -13.39 12.45 9.81
C VAL A 46 -12.31 12.64 10.87
N ALA A 47 -11.36 11.72 10.91
CA ALA A 47 -10.20 11.76 11.80
C ALA A 47 -8.95 12.26 11.08
N ALA A 48 -8.75 11.82 9.83
CA ALA A 48 -7.63 12.20 9.00
C ALA A 48 -7.93 12.00 7.51
N LYS A 49 -7.17 12.69 6.67
CA LYS A 49 -7.07 12.43 5.24
C LYS A 49 -5.62 12.16 4.86
N VAL A 50 -5.39 11.12 4.08
CA VAL A 50 -4.06 10.80 3.56
C VAL A 50 -4.11 10.88 2.05
N THR A 51 -3.26 11.72 1.47
CA THR A 51 -3.05 11.77 0.02
C THR A 51 -1.76 11.03 -0.31
N TYR A 52 -1.83 10.11 -1.26
CA TYR A 52 -0.65 9.45 -1.84
C TYR A 52 -0.45 9.92 -3.27
N VAL A 53 0.80 10.18 -3.65
CA VAL A 53 1.22 10.53 -5.01
C VAL A 53 2.39 9.64 -5.42
N VAL A 54 2.29 9.00 -6.59
CA VAL A 54 3.43 8.34 -7.23
C VAL A 54 4.31 9.43 -7.84
N SER A 55 5.40 9.79 -7.16
CA SER A 55 6.28 10.88 -7.57
C SER A 55 7.21 10.52 -8.71
N SER A 56 7.65 9.26 -8.78
CA SER A 56 8.44 8.74 -9.90
C SER A 56 8.38 7.21 -9.92
N VAL A 57 8.63 6.62 -11.08
CA VAL A 57 8.75 5.17 -11.25
C VAL A 57 10.04 4.88 -12.00
N SER A 58 10.89 4.07 -11.38
CA SER A 58 12.11 3.56 -12.01
C SER A 58 11.94 2.06 -12.28
N ASN A 59 12.29 1.64 -13.49
CA ASN A 59 12.22 0.25 -13.91
C ASN A 59 13.64 -0.25 -14.14
N ASN A 60 13.97 -1.39 -13.54
CA ASN A 60 15.08 -2.22 -13.97
C ASN A 60 14.51 -3.55 -14.50
N ASN A 61 15.33 -4.35 -15.19
CA ASN A 61 14.88 -5.56 -15.89
C ASN A 61 14.18 -6.61 -15.00
N LEU A 62 14.20 -6.48 -13.66
CA LEU A 62 13.62 -7.44 -12.71
C LEU A 62 12.64 -6.83 -11.70
N LYS A 63 12.71 -5.51 -11.46
CA LYS A 63 11.94 -4.81 -10.43
C LYS A 63 11.57 -3.39 -10.87
N SER A 64 10.38 -2.97 -10.48
CA SER A 64 9.94 -1.57 -10.55
C SER A 64 9.98 -0.98 -9.15
N VAL A 65 10.52 0.23 -9.01
CA VAL A 65 10.53 0.97 -7.74
C VAL A 65 9.80 2.28 -7.95
N ALA A 66 8.71 2.47 -7.20
CA ALA A 66 7.93 3.70 -7.18
C ALA A 66 8.31 4.52 -5.93
N ALA A 67 8.65 5.79 -6.12
CA ALA A 67 8.75 6.74 -5.02
C ALA A 67 7.34 7.25 -4.70
N MET A 68 6.86 6.94 -3.50
CA MET A 68 5.55 7.33 -3.00
C MET A 68 5.69 8.49 -2.04
N GLN A 69 5.03 9.61 -2.32
CA GLN A 69 4.85 10.68 -1.36
C GLN A 69 3.49 10.49 -0.66
N SER A 70 3.48 10.59 0.66
CA SER A 70 2.25 10.62 1.46
C SER A 70 2.16 11.90 2.27
N THR A 71 0.99 12.54 2.25
CA THR A 71 0.68 13.73 3.04
C THR A 71 -0.52 13.43 3.92
N ILE A 72 -0.36 13.57 5.23
CA ILE A 72 -1.41 13.33 6.23
C ILE A 72 -1.93 14.67 6.72
N LYS A 73 -3.24 14.86 6.65
CA LYS A 73 -3.96 15.99 7.23
C LYS A 73 -4.88 15.54 8.35
N GLY A 74 -4.93 16.31 9.43
CA GLY A 74 -5.85 16.08 10.55
C GLY A 74 -7.30 16.43 10.20
N ALA A 75 -8.20 16.19 11.15
CA ALA A 75 -9.61 16.55 11.04
C ALA A 75 -9.85 18.06 10.86
N ASP A 76 -8.92 18.90 11.33
CA ASP A 76 -8.91 20.36 11.17
C ASP A 76 -8.43 20.82 9.78
N GLY A 77 -7.95 19.89 8.95
CA GLY A 77 -7.39 20.17 7.62
C GLY A 77 -5.92 20.58 7.63
N ASN A 78 -5.29 20.72 8.80
CA ASN A 78 -3.87 21.04 8.91
C ASN A 78 -3.02 19.82 8.57
N GLU A 79 -1.88 20.06 7.94
CA GLU A 79 -0.89 19.02 7.68
C GLU A 79 -0.24 18.56 8.98
N ILE A 80 -0.27 17.25 9.21
CA ILE A 80 0.36 16.59 10.36
C ILE A 80 1.78 16.14 9.96
N SER A 81 1.93 15.60 8.76
CA SER A 81 3.21 15.08 8.28
C SER A 81 3.19 14.86 6.77
N GLN A 82 4.35 14.96 6.16
CA GLN A 82 4.61 14.50 4.80
C GLN A 82 5.83 13.58 4.82
N THR A 83 5.72 12.43 4.16
CA THR A 83 6.81 11.45 4.07
C THR A 83 6.94 10.93 2.65
N THR A 84 8.16 10.56 2.27
CA THR A 84 8.43 9.87 1.01
C THR A 84 9.04 8.51 1.33
N TYR A 85 8.54 7.46 0.69
CA TYR A 85 9.04 6.09 0.83
C TYR A 85 8.97 5.36 -0.49
N ASN A 86 9.77 4.31 -0.65
CA ASN A 86 9.79 3.51 -1.87
C ASN A 86 8.88 2.30 -1.72
N VAL A 87 8.16 1.97 -2.80
CA VAL A 87 7.42 0.71 -2.93
C VAL A 87 8.07 -0.08 -4.06
N THR A 88 8.43 -1.32 -3.77
CA THR A 88 9.07 -2.21 -4.75
C THR A 88 8.04 -3.17 -5.30
N CYS A 89 8.07 -3.37 -6.61
CA CYS A 89 7.33 -4.40 -7.28
C CYS A 89 8.29 -5.35 -8.01
N SER A 90 8.02 -6.64 -7.91
CA SER A 90 8.69 -7.70 -8.64
C SER A 90 7.65 -8.66 -9.25
N ASN A 91 8.10 -9.72 -9.93
CA ASN A 91 7.19 -10.73 -10.48
C ASN A 91 6.26 -11.34 -9.42
N ASP A 92 6.74 -11.45 -8.17
CA ASP A 92 6.00 -12.05 -7.07
C ASP A 92 4.91 -11.12 -6.50
N GLY A 93 4.88 -9.85 -6.93
CA GLY A 93 3.94 -8.84 -6.46
C GLY A 93 4.63 -7.64 -5.82
N ILE A 94 3.85 -6.90 -5.04
CA ILE A 94 4.33 -5.74 -4.30
C ILE A 94 4.95 -6.17 -3.00
N GLU A 95 6.09 -5.56 -2.70
CA GLU A 95 6.77 -5.64 -1.43
C GLU A 95 6.83 -4.23 -0.82
N ILE A 96 6.14 -4.05 0.31
CA ILE A 96 6.17 -2.82 1.09
C ILE A 96 7.09 -3.05 2.29
N ASP A 97 8.08 -2.18 2.43
CA ASP A 97 9.07 -2.24 3.51
C ASP A 97 8.38 -2.20 4.88
N PHE A 98 8.76 -3.09 5.80
CA PHE A 98 8.17 -3.18 7.14
C PHE A 98 8.27 -1.87 7.93
N ASN A 99 9.21 -0.98 7.60
CA ASN A 99 9.30 0.36 8.20
C ASN A 99 8.03 1.18 7.96
N SER A 100 7.23 0.87 6.94
CA SER A 100 5.92 1.50 6.72
C SER A 100 4.91 1.16 7.83
N MET A 101 5.16 0.12 8.64
CA MET A 101 4.35 -0.22 9.81
C MET A 101 4.65 0.71 11.00
N PHE A 102 5.77 1.44 10.95
CA PHE A 102 6.08 2.49 11.90
C PHE A 102 5.22 3.71 11.55
N SER A 103 4.19 3.99 12.35
CA SER A 103 3.32 5.13 12.05
C SER A 103 4.14 6.42 12.06
N PRO A 104 3.82 7.42 11.20
CA PRO A 104 4.56 8.69 11.17
C PRO A 104 4.61 9.41 12.53
N GLN A 105 3.56 9.26 13.34
CA GLN A 105 3.54 9.80 14.71
C GLN A 105 4.56 9.11 15.62
N LEU A 106 4.68 7.78 15.55
CA LEU A 106 5.69 7.04 16.31
C LEU A 106 7.10 7.37 15.79
N ALA A 107 7.27 7.46 14.46
CA ALA A 107 8.51 7.87 13.83
C ALA A 107 9.01 9.23 14.35
N MET A 108 8.13 10.23 14.38
CA MET A 108 8.46 11.55 14.91
C MET A 108 8.80 11.53 16.40
N GLN A 109 8.10 10.71 17.19
CA GLN A 109 8.33 10.61 18.64
C GLN A 109 9.72 10.04 18.97
N PHE A 110 10.24 9.13 18.14
CA PHE A 110 11.49 8.43 18.38
C PHE A 110 12.64 8.86 17.45
N LYS A 111 12.47 9.92 16.65
CA LYS A 111 13.44 10.34 15.62
C LYS A 111 14.84 10.65 16.14
N ASP A 112 14.94 11.17 17.37
CA ASP A 112 16.20 11.60 18.01
C ASP A 112 16.79 10.49 18.90
N MET A 113 16.21 9.28 18.87
CA MET A 113 16.63 8.14 19.68
C MET A 113 17.32 7.10 18.81
N GLU A 114 18.33 6.45 19.38
CA GLU A 114 18.97 5.30 18.73
C GLU A 114 17.96 4.16 18.65
N THR A 115 17.54 3.83 17.43
CA THR A 115 16.50 2.85 17.14
C THR A 115 17.04 1.80 16.18
N ASP A 116 17.03 0.54 16.60
CA ASP A 116 17.34 -0.62 15.76
C ASP A 116 16.02 -1.27 15.32
N VAL A 117 15.79 -1.35 14.01
CA VAL A 117 14.53 -1.87 13.43
C VAL A 117 14.82 -3.07 12.54
N SER A 118 14.09 -4.16 12.74
CA SER A 118 14.15 -5.37 11.92
C SER A 118 12.74 -5.90 11.66
N GLY A 119 12.55 -6.68 10.61
CA GLY A 119 11.22 -7.15 10.27
C GLY A 119 11.14 -8.00 9.02
N THR A 120 9.90 -8.30 8.65
CA THR A 120 9.54 -8.97 7.40
C THR A 120 8.53 -8.10 6.67
N ASN A 121 8.78 -7.89 5.37
CA ASN A 121 8.01 -6.98 4.54
C ASN A 121 6.57 -7.44 4.33
N ILE A 122 5.69 -6.48 4.03
CA ILE A 122 4.31 -6.78 3.63
C ILE A 122 4.32 -7.16 2.16
N ILE A 123 3.99 -8.43 1.88
CA ILE A 123 3.90 -8.95 0.52
C ILE A 123 2.44 -8.97 0.08
N LEU A 124 2.15 -8.42 -1.10
CA LEU A 124 0.88 -8.56 -1.81
C LEU A 124 1.12 -9.16 -3.20
N PRO A 125 0.77 -10.44 -3.41
CA PRO A 125 0.97 -11.10 -4.70
C PRO A 125 0.18 -10.45 -5.83
N ASN A 126 0.71 -10.55 -7.05
CA ASN A 126 0.01 -10.08 -8.26
C ASN A 126 -1.26 -10.88 -8.57
N ASN A 127 -1.36 -12.10 -8.07
CA ASN A 127 -2.54 -12.94 -8.20
C ASN A 127 -3.11 -13.28 -6.83
N LEU A 128 -4.36 -12.89 -6.60
CA LEU A 128 -5.12 -13.25 -5.41
C LEU A 128 -6.23 -14.22 -5.78
N THR A 129 -6.47 -15.18 -4.89
CA THR A 129 -7.58 -16.13 -5.00
C THR A 129 -8.29 -16.23 -3.65
N VAL A 130 -9.63 -16.37 -3.68
CA VAL A 130 -10.40 -16.54 -2.45
C VAL A 130 -9.98 -17.83 -1.75
N GLY A 131 -9.73 -17.74 -0.44
CA GLY A 131 -9.21 -18.84 0.38
C GLY A 131 -7.68 -18.81 0.58
N GLN A 132 -6.95 -18.03 -0.21
CA GLN A 132 -5.50 -17.93 -0.15
C GLN A 132 -5.01 -17.29 1.17
N THR A 133 -4.05 -17.93 1.81
CA THR A 133 -3.26 -17.32 2.90
C THR A 133 -2.11 -16.51 2.33
N LEU A 134 -1.83 -15.36 2.93
CA LEU A 134 -0.75 -14.47 2.53
C LEU A 134 0.38 -14.48 3.58
N PRO A 135 1.64 -14.19 3.18
CA PRO A 135 2.77 -14.13 4.11
C PRO A 135 2.52 -13.12 5.23
N GLU A 136 2.85 -13.50 6.46
CA GLU A 136 2.80 -12.59 7.60
C GLU A 136 3.88 -11.51 7.48
N ALA A 137 3.65 -10.38 8.16
CA ALA A 137 4.63 -9.29 8.23
C ALA A 137 4.86 -8.91 9.69
N THR A 138 6.10 -8.53 9.99
CA THR A 138 6.53 -8.17 11.34
C THR A 138 7.46 -6.98 11.30
N MET A 139 7.43 -6.20 12.36
CA MET A 139 8.40 -5.14 12.62
C MET A 139 8.73 -5.18 14.10
N ASN A 140 10.01 -5.23 14.44
CA ASN A 140 10.53 -5.23 15.79
C ASN A 140 11.48 -4.05 15.88
N ALA A 141 11.22 -3.13 16.80
CA ALA A 141 12.04 -1.96 17.06
C ALA A 141 12.57 -2.01 18.49
N ARG A 142 13.89 -1.86 18.63
CA ARG A 142 14.58 -1.64 19.90
C ARG A 142 14.97 -0.16 19.98
N ILE A 143 14.35 0.57 20.90
CA ILE A 143 14.55 2.01 21.09
C ILE A 143 15.37 2.21 22.37
N ASN A 144 16.53 2.87 22.25
CA ASN A 144 17.40 3.19 23.38
C ASN A 144 17.15 4.63 23.86
N MET A 145 16.70 4.76 25.11
CA MET A 145 16.34 6.01 25.76
C MET A 145 17.28 6.27 26.94
N SER A 146 18.47 6.81 26.68
CA SER A 146 19.45 7.18 27.71
C SER A 146 19.74 6.05 28.72
N GLY A 147 19.96 4.83 28.21
CA GLY A 147 20.25 3.65 29.03
C GLY A 147 19.05 2.77 29.36
N ILE A 148 17.82 3.19 29.02
CA ILE A 148 16.60 2.36 29.11
C ILE A 148 16.26 1.84 27.72
N THR A 149 16.19 0.52 27.55
CA THR A 149 15.77 -0.10 26.28
C THR A 149 14.27 -0.38 26.30
N MET A 150 13.55 0.17 25.32
CA MET A 150 12.14 -0.14 25.05
C MET A 150 12.04 -1.01 23.79
N ASN A 151 11.27 -2.10 23.86
CA ASN A 151 10.96 -2.92 22.68
C ASN A 151 9.54 -2.63 22.21
N MET A 152 9.38 -2.48 20.89
CA MET A 152 8.11 -2.35 20.21
C MET A 152 8.02 -3.41 19.11
N ASP A 153 7.03 -4.30 19.21
CA ASP A 153 6.75 -5.29 18.17
C ASP A 153 5.41 -4.98 17.51
N VAL A 154 5.37 -5.01 16.18
CA VAL A 154 4.14 -4.96 15.38
C VAL A 154 4.07 -6.22 14.53
N LYS A 155 2.92 -6.89 14.55
CA LYS A 155 2.70 -8.13 13.80
C LYS A 155 1.40 -8.05 13.01
N MET A 156 1.48 -8.44 11.75
CA MET A 156 0.36 -8.66 10.85
C MET A 156 0.27 -10.15 10.53
N THR A 157 -0.64 -10.85 11.19
CA THR A 157 -0.73 -12.32 11.20
C THR A 157 -2.06 -12.81 10.65
N ASN A 158 -2.16 -14.09 10.34
CA ASN A 158 -3.38 -14.72 9.82
C ASN A 158 -3.98 -13.99 8.60
N ARG A 159 -3.11 -13.49 7.70
CA ARG A 159 -3.55 -12.76 6.51
C ARG A 159 -4.21 -13.72 5.53
N LYS A 160 -5.45 -13.45 5.13
CA LYS A 160 -6.22 -14.33 4.24
C LYS A 160 -7.12 -13.53 3.29
N VAL A 161 -7.20 -13.97 2.04
CA VAL A 161 -8.22 -13.51 1.09
C VAL A 161 -9.50 -14.27 1.37
N VAL A 162 -10.55 -13.58 1.83
CA VAL A 162 -11.77 -14.21 2.33
C VAL A 162 -12.95 -14.12 1.37
N ALA A 163 -12.97 -13.12 0.49
CA ALA A 163 -14.06 -12.90 -0.45
C ALA A 163 -13.61 -12.02 -1.63
N GLN A 164 -14.51 -11.88 -2.60
CA GLN A 164 -14.46 -10.84 -3.62
C GLN A 164 -15.84 -10.19 -3.69
N GLU A 165 -15.90 -8.87 -3.61
CA GLU A 165 -17.15 -8.11 -3.61
C GLU A 165 -16.98 -6.70 -4.19
N SER A 166 -18.08 -6.11 -4.64
CA SER A 166 -18.08 -4.77 -5.21
C SER A 166 -18.27 -3.72 -4.11
N ILE A 167 -17.39 -2.73 -4.06
CA ILE A 167 -17.41 -1.66 -3.05
C ILE A 167 -17.57 -0.30 -3.73
N THR A 168 -18.57 0.46 -3.29
CA THR A 168 -18.80 1.84 -3.72
C THR A 168 -18.25 2.81 -2.67
N THR A 169 -17.45 3.78 -3.15
CA THR A 169 -16.91 4.89 -2.37
C THR A 169 -17.13 6.20 -3.14
N PRO A 170 -16.79 7.37 -2.57
CA PRO A 170 -16.83 8.62 -3.33
C PRO A 170 -15.95 8.65 -4.59
N ALA A 171 -14.93 7.78 -4.66
CA ALA A 171 -14.05 7.66 -5.83
C ALA A 171 -14.61 6.77 -6.94
N GLY A 172 -15.70 6.04 -6.71
CA GLY A 172 -16.31 5.13 -7.68
C GLY A 172 -16.72 3.79 -7.08
N THR A 173 -17.03 2.83 -7.97
CA THR A 173 -17.34 1.45 -7.60
C THR A 173 -16.25 0.52 -8.12
N PHE A 174 -15.78 -0.39 -7.27
CA PHE A 174 -14.61 -1.22 -7.54
C PHE A 174 -14.85 -2.67 -7.13
N ASP A 175 -14.49 -3.61 -8.00
CA ASP A 175 -14.44 -5.03 -7.65
C ASP A 175 -13.19 -5.31 -6.82
N CYS A 176 -13.40 -5.67 -5.57
CA CYS A 176 -12.35 -5.77 -4.55
C CYS A 176 -12.17 -7.21 -4.09
N TYR A 177 -10.92 -7.61 -3.89
CA TYR A 177 -10.61 -8.73 -3.00
C TYR A 177 -10.67 -8.25 -1.55
N VAL A 178 -11.29 -9.07 -0.70
CA VAL A 178 -11.40 -8.81 0.73
C VAL A 178 -10.31 -9.60 1.45
N LEU A 179 -9.42 -8.88 2.13
CA LEU A 179 -8.37 -9.44 2.96
C LEU A 179 -8.74 -9.24 4.43
N GLU A 180 -8.56 -10.28 5.25
CA GLU A 180 -8.64 -10.19 6.69
C GLU A 180 -7.27 -10.49 7.30
N TYR A 181 -6.95 -9.82 8.40
CA TYR A 181 -5.74 -10.09 9.16
C TYR A 181 -5.88 -9.68 10.63
N THR A 182 -5.01 -10.24 11.46
CA THR A 182 -4.84 -9.87 12.87
C THR A 182 -3.69 -8.88 12.97
N SER A 183 -3.92 -7.76 13.66
CA SER A 183 -2.89 -6.78 13.98
C SER A 183 -2.58 -6.81 15.47
N GLU A 184 -1.31 -6.90 15.82
CA GLU A 184 -0.85 -6.84 17.21
C GLU A 184 0.29 -5.83 17.35
N LEU A 185 0.12 -4.90 18.30
CA LEU A 185 1.16 -3.98 18.76
C LEU A 185 1.52 -4.34 20.21
N LYS A 186 2.79 -4.62 20.46
CA LYS A 186 3.32 -4.91 21.78
C LYS A 186 4.37 -3.87 22.16
N MET A 187 4.06 -3.08 23.19
CA MET A 187 4.98 -2.10 23.78
C MET A 187 4.69 -2.04 25.28
N GLY A 188 5.38 -2.88 26.06
CA GLY A 188 5.04 -3.17 27.47
C GLY A 188 3.75 -3.99 27.62
N MET A 189 2.63 -3.48 27.10
CA MET A 189 1.33 -4.16 27.01
C MET A 189 0.98 -4.50 25.56
N SER A 190 0.33 -5.65 25.33
CA SER A 190 -0.15 -6.06 24.00
C SER A 190 -1.55 -5.53 23.71
N LYS A 191 -1.64 -4.73 22.64
CA LYS A 191 -2.89 -4.34 21.97
C LYS A 191 -3.04 -5.20 20.72
N LYS A 192 -4.11 -6.00 20.69
CA LYS A 192 -4.46 -6.88 19.57
C LYS A 192 -5.81 -6.44 18.99
N GLY A 193 -5.95 -6.55 17.69
CA GLY A 193 -7.17 -6.30 16.94
C GLY A 193 -7.17 -7.10 15.64
N SER A 194 -8.18 -6.86 14.82
CA SER A 194 -8.28 -7.42 13.48
C SER A 194 -8.61 -6.31 12.51
N ALA A 195 -8.33 -6.51 11.23
CA ALA A 195 -8.73 -5.58 10.19
C ALA A 195 -9.24 -6.34 8.98
N LYS A 196 -10.12 -5.68 8.23
CA LYS A 196 -10.60 -6.08 6.91
C LYS A 196 -10.21 -5.00 5.92
N GLN A 197 -9.60 -5.39 4.81
CA GLN A 197 -9.12 -4.49 3.78
C GLN A 197 -9.66 -4.93 2.43
N TRP A 198 -10.15 -3.97 1.65
CA TRP A 198 -10.66 -4.19 0.30
C TRP A 198 -9.67 -3.62 -0.70
N ILE A 199 -9.14 -4.47 -1.57
CA ILE A 199 -8.10 -4.12 -2.53
C ILE A 199 -8.61 -4.38 -3.95
N ALA A 200 -8.57 -3.35 -4.80
CA ALA A 200 -8.97 -3.41 -6.20
C ALA A 200 -7.77 -3.36 -7.13
N LYS A 201 -7.89 -4.03 -8.28
CA LYS A 201 -6.86 -4.04 -9.33
C LYS A 201 -6.64 -2.64 -9.90
N GLY A 202 -5.38 -2.26 -10.09
CA GLY A 202 -4.97 -0.96 -10.63
C GLY A 202 -5.28 0.26 -9.75
N VAL A 203 -5.81 0.07 -8.55
CA VAL A 203 -6.24 1.13 -7.62
C VAL A 203 -5.55 0.99 -6.26
N GLY A 204 -5.44 -0.23 -5.73
CA GLY A 204 -4.91 -0.52 -4.40
C GLY A 204 -6.04 -0.58 -3.37
N MET A 205 -5.81 -0.03 -2.18
CA MET A 205 -6.79 -0.06 -1.09
C MET A 205 -7.98 0.86 -1.38
N VAL A 206 -9.18 0.28 -1.41
CA VAL A 206 -10.46 0.97 -1.61
C VAL A 206 -11.16 1.26 -0.28
N LYS A 207 -11.07 0.33 0.67
CA LYS A 207 -11.68 0.42 2.00
C LYS A 207 -10.85 -0.33 3.03
N GLN A 208 -10.91 0.11 4.28
CA GLN A 208 -10.44 -0.65 5.43
C GLN A 208 -11.40 -0.47 6.62
N GLU A 209 -11.55 -1.51 7.43
CA GLU A 209 -12.19 -1.46 8.75
C GLU A 209 -11.27 -2.12 9.77
N ASP A 210 -11.00 -1.44 10.87
CA ASP A 210 -10.25 -1.98 11.99
C ASP A 210 -11.19 -2.29 13.15
N TYR A 211 -10.94 -3.39 13.84
CA TYR A 211 -11.76 -3.89 14.93
C TYR A 211 -10.91 -4.16 16.16
N ASN A 212 -11.47 -3.87 17.33
CA ASN A 212 -10.86 -4.28 18.60
C ASN A 212 -11.08 -5.78 18.88
N LYS A 213 -10.48 -6.29 19.97
CA LYS A 213 -10.64 -7.70 20.41
C LYS A 213 -12.09 -8.15 20.64
N ARG A 214 -13.06 -7.22 20.75
CA ARG A 214 -14.50 -7.50 20.93
C ARG A 214 -15.28 -7.45 19.61
N GLY A 215 -14.60 -7.33 18.46
CA GLY A 215 -15.21 -7.24 17.14
C GLY A 215 -15.89 -5.90 16.85
N LYS A 216 -15.70 -4.87 17.69
CA LYS A 216 -16.26 -3.54 17.41
C LYS A 216 -15.32 -2.74 16.53
N VAL A 217 -15.88 -2.08 15.50
CA VAL A 217 -15.16 -1.15 14.64
C VAL A 217 -14.56 -0.02 15.48
N THR A 218 -13.26 0.23 15.29
CA THR A 218 -12.52 1.33 15.92
C THR A 218 -12.19 2.44 14.95
N SER A 219 -12.02 2.11 13.67
CA SER A 219 -11.78 3.03 12.56
C SER A 219 -12.27 2.41 11.25
N SER A 220 -12.62 3.27 10.31
CA SER A 220 -12.88 2.89 8.93
C SER A 220 -12.20 3.88 7.99
N SER A 221 -11.68 3.40 6.87
CA SER A 221 -11.04 4.23 5.85
C SER A 221 -11.64 3.95 4.48
N LEU A 222 -11.81 4.99 3.67
CA LEU A 222 -12.38 4.89 2.32
C LEU A 222 -11.52 5.67 1.32
N LEU A 223 -11.37 5.12 0.12
CA LEU A 223 -10.87 5.83 -1.04
C LEU A 223 -11.88 6.91 -1.44
N THR A 224 -11.52 8.16 -1.25
CA THR A 224 -12.39 9.32 -1.52
C THR A 224 -12.03 10.05 -2.81
N SER A 225 -10.82 9.85 -3.34
CA SER A 225 -10.42 10.37 -4.66
C SER A 225 -9.37 9.45 -5.30
N PHE A 226 -9.44 9.31 -6.62
CA PHE A 226 -8.48 8.56 -7.42
C PHE A 226 -8.29 9.26 -8.78
N THR A 227 -7.03 9.45 -9.18
CA THR A 227 -6.66 10.05 -10.47
C THR A 227 -5.41 9.35 -10.98
N LYS A 228 -5.46 8.81 -12.20
CA LYS A 228 -4.37 8.04 -12.82
C LYS A 228 -3.59 8.86 -13.84
#